data_AF-A0A6L5F1H1-F1
#
_entry.id   AF-A0A6L5F1H1-F1
#
_cell.length_a   1.000
_cell.length_b   1.000
_cell.length_c   1.000
_cell.angle_alpha   90.00
_cell.angle_beta   90.00
_cell.angle_gamma   90.00
#
_symmetry.space_group_name_H-M   'P 1'
#
loop_
_entity.id
_entity.type
_entity.pdbx_description
1 polymer ?
#
loop_
_entity_poly.entity_id
_entity_poly.type
_entity_poly.pdbx_seq_one_letter_code
_entity_poly.pdbx_strand_id
1 'polypeptide(L)'
;VEGALQAKMRNMGQSCRAANRFLVARPAVEEFSRRMVERMTALRMGDGLDPSVDVGPLITAAARNRVGRLVEEARERGAQVVEAPGTIAAPLSAERFCPPTVLTEVPAEAAVLAQEVFGPIAPVVAFDSEQQAVDMATRRNTDWPPSSSPAT
;
A
#
# COMPACT_ATOMS: atom_id res chain seq x y z
N VAL A 1 4.86 -7.64 -12.28
CA VAL A 1 4.77 -7.08 -10.92
C VAL A 1 6.08 -7.13 -10.12
N GLU A 2 7.10 -7.91 -10.49
CA GLU A 2 8.29 -8.08 -9.62
C GLU A 2 9.04 -6.78 -9.29
N GLY A 3 9.31 -5.92 -10.28
CA GLY A 3 9.92 -4.62 -10.02
C GLY A 3 9.06 -3.70 -9.14
N ALA A 4 7.73 -3.81 -9.23
CA ALA A 4 6.81 -3.07 -8.37
C ALA A 4 6.84 -3.60 -6.93
N LEU A 5 6.87 -4.92 -6.73
CA LEU A 5 7.07 -5.54 -5.43
C LEU A 5 8.36 -5.03 -4.78
N GLN A 6 9.48 -5.09 -5.49
CA GLN A 6 10.78 -4.62 -4.99
C GLN A 6 10.74 -3.12 -4.63
N ALA A 7 10.12 -2.31 -5.48
CA ALA A 7 9.96 -0.88 -5.22
C ALA A 7 9.11 -0.61 -3.96
N LYS A 8 8.04 -1.37 -3.71
CA LYS A 8 7.22 -1.21 -2.50
C LYS A 8 7.88 -1.76 -1.25
N MET A 9 8.44 -2.96 -1.34
CA MET A 9 8.87 -3.76 -0.20
C MET A 9 10.30 -3.48 0.23
N ARG A 10 10.97 -2.49 -0.36
CA ARG A 10 12.25 -1.97 0.16
C ARG A 10 12.07 -1.54 1.61
N ASN A 11 12.75 -2.23 2.53
CA ASN A 11 12.56 -2.09 3.98
C ASN A 11 11.08 -2.21 4.39
N MET A 12 10.34 -3.14 3.78
CA MET A 12 8.90 -3.38 4.03
C MET A 12 8.04 -2.12 3.83
N GLY A 13 8.46 -1.22 2.94
CA GLY A 13 7.79 0.06 2.69
C GLY A 13 8.14 1.17 3.68
N GLN A 14 9.02 0.91 4.67
CA GLN A 14 9.60 1.92 5.55
C GLN A 14 10.82 2.57 4.89
N SER A 15 10.63 3.09 3.69
CA SER A 15 11.68 3.75 2.91
C SER A 15 11.11 4.95 2.18
N CYS A 16 11.82 6.08 2.21
CA CYS A 16 11.45 7.30 1.47
C CYS A 16 11.46 7.12 -0.06
N ARG A 17 12.00 5.99 -0.54
CA ARG A 17 12.00 5.59 -1.95
C ARG A 17 11.00 4.48 -2.24
N ALA A 18 10.25 4.02 -1.24
CA ALA A 18 9.23 3.02 -1.46
C ALA A 18 8.09 3.62 -2.30
N ALA A 19 7.56 2.84 -3.23
CA ALA A 19 6.40 3.28 -4.01
C ALA A 19 5.21 3.55 -3.07
N ASN A 20 4.69 4.79 -3.08
CA ASN A 20 3.53 5.18 -2.29
C ASN A 20 2.21 4.76 -2.95
N ARG A 21 2.17 4.73 -4.29
CA ARG A 21 1.02 4.28 -5.10
C ARG A 21 1.52 3.75 -6.43
N PHE A 22 0.79 2.78 -6.99
CA PHE A 22 0.99 2.24 -8.32
C PHE A 22 -0.09 2.78 -9.24
N LEU A 23 0.30 3.53 -10.27
CA LEU A 23 -0.60 3.95 -11.33
C LEU A 23 -0.59 2.89 -12.43
N VAL A 24 -1.76 2.31 -12.71
CA VAL A 24 -1.89 1.19 -13.64
C VAL A 24 -3.00 1.51 -14.64
N ALA A 25 -2.75 1.29 -15.93
CA ALA A 25 -3.77 1.50 -16.95
C ALA A 25 -4.97 0.57 -16.69
N ARG A 26 -6.21 1.09 -16.78
CA ARG A 26 -7.44 0.37 -16.40
C ARG A 26 -7.51 -1.08 -16.91
N PRO A 27 -7.19 -1.40 -18.19
CA PRO A 27 -7.25 -2.77 -18.68
C PRO A 27 -6.31 -3.76 -17.98
N ALA A 28 -5.27 -3.27 -17.28
CA ALA A 28 -4.27 -4.09 -16.60
C ALA A 28 -4.44 -4.13 -15.08
N VAL A 29 -5.36 -3.35 -14.49
CA VAL A 29 -5.50 -3.18 -13.04
C VAL A 29 -5.82 -4.50 -12.36
N GLU A 30 -6.76 -5.27 -12.90
CA GLU A 30 -7.18 -6.55 -12.32
C GLU A 30 -6.02 -7.54 -12.25
N GLU A 31 -5.36 -7.79 -13.39
CA GLU A 31 -4.25 -8.74 -13.47
C GLU A 31 -3.02 -8.25 -12.68
N PHE A 32 -2.74 -6.96 -12.67
CA PHE A 32 -1.67 -6.39 -11.85
C PHE A 32 -1.95 -6.62 -10.37
N SER A 33 -3.17 -6.30 -9.90
CA SER A 33 -3.57 -6.42 -8.51
C SER A 33 -3.54 -7.86 -8.04
N ARG A 34 -4.09 -8.79 -8.85
CA ARG A 34 -4.06 -10.23 -8.58
C ARG A 34 -2.63 -10.73 -8.40
N ARG A 35 -1.74 -10.42 -9.34
CA ARG A 35 -0.32 -10.82 -9.25
C ARG A 35 0.40 -10.12 -8.09
N MET A 36 0.04 -8.88 -7.75
CA MET A 36 0.62 -8.16 -6.63
C MET A 36 0.27 -8.84 -5.31
N VAL A 37 -1.02 -9.19 -5.11
CA VAL A 37 -1.51 -9.98 -3.97
C VAL A 37 -0.77 -11.31 -3.90
N GLU A 38 -0.72 -12.07 -4.99
CA GLU A 38 -0.04 -13.37 -5.04
C GLU A 38 1.42 -13.27 -4.58
N ARG A 39 2.15 -12.25 -5.05
CA ARG A 39 3.54 -12.03 -4.63
C ARG A 39 3.67 -11.56 -3.19
N MET A 40 2.75 -10.73 -2.69
CA MET A 40 2.73 -10.32 -1.27
C MET A 40 2.41 -11.50 -0.34
N THR A 41 1.48 -12.37 -0.71
CA THR A 41 1.14 -13.60 0.03
C THR A 41 2.31 -14.57 0.10
N ALA A 42 3.23 -14.55 -0.86
CA ALA A 42 4.42 -15.40 -0.82
C ALA A 42 5.49 -14.93 0.18
N LEU A 43 5.36 -13.71 0.73
CA LEU A 43 6.33 -13.16 1.68
C LEU A 43 6.21 -13.84 3.05
N ARG A 44 7.36 -14.08 3.68
CA ARG A 44 7.45 -14.66 5.02
C ARG A 44 7.49 -13.54 6.06
N MET A 45 6.54 -13.56 6.98
CA MET A 45 6.47 -12.65 8.12
C MET A 45 7.13 -13.27 9.36
N GLY A 46 7.90 -12.49 10.12
CA GLY A 46 8.60 -13.01 11.29
C GLY A 46 9.56 -12.02 11.96
N ASP A 47 10.54 -12.54 12.69
CA ASP A 47 11.61 -11.74 13.30
C ASP A 47 12.46 -11.08 12.19
N GLY A 48 12.67 -9.76 12.27
CA GLY A 48 13.48 -9.02 11.30
C GLY A 48 14.97 -9.35 11.35
N LEU A 49 15.44 -10.10 12.35
CA LEU A 49 16.80 -10.63 12.42
C LEU A 49 16.96 -12.00 11.73
N ASP A 50 15.85 -12.67 11.39
CA ASP A 50 15.89 -13.95 10.68
C ASP A 50 16.09 -13.69 9.17
N PRO A 51 17.16 -14.21 8.54
CA PRO A 51 17.41 -14.00 7.12
C PRO A 51 16.39 -14.67 6.19
N SER A 52 15.53 -15.56 6.72
CA SER A 52 14.43 -16.20 5.98
C SER A 52 13.12 -15.39 6.02
N VAL A 53 13.11 -14.25 6.70
CA VAL A 53 11.94 -13.37 6.84
C VAL A 53 12.05 -12.20 5.85
N ASP A 54 10.97 -11.99 5.11
CA ASP A 54 10.84 -10.86 4.18
C ASP A 54 10.18 -9.64 4.84
N VAL A 55 9.31 -9.88 5.82
CA VAL A 55 8.47 -8.86 6.47
C VAL A 55 8.56 -8.97 7.99
N GLY A 56 9.44 -8.15 8.56
CA GLY A 56 9.55 -7.89 10.00
C GLY A 56 8.56 -6.85 10.54
N PRO A 57 8.71 -6.45 11.81
CA PRO A 57 7.85 -5.46 12.43
C PRO A 57 8.11 -4.04 11.92
N LEU A 58 7.12 -3.17 12.05
CA LEU A 58 7.32 -1.74 11.92
C LEU A 58 8.09 -1.19 13.12
N ILE A 59 8.77 -0.06 12.92
CA ILE A 59 9.69 0.52 13.89
C ILE A 59 9.05 0.81 15.26
N THR A 60 7.78 1.23 15.28
CA THR A 60 7.04 1.53 16.51
C THR A 60 5.57 1.13 16.39
N ALA A 61 4.91 0.94 17.55
CA ALA A 61 3.47 0.70 17.59
C ALA A 61 2.65 1.89 17.05
N ALA A 62 3.14 3.12 17.27
CA ALA A 62 2.53 4.31 16.71
C ALA A 62 2.55 4.31 15.17
N ALA A 63 3.67 3.88 14.55
CA ALA A 63 3.76 3.71 13.11
C ALA A 63 2.75 2.66 12.60
N ARG A 64 2.68 1.50 13.26
CA ARG A 64 1.70 0.46 12.93
C ARG A 64 0.26 0.95 13.03
N ASN A 65 -0.09 1.65 14.11
CA ASN A 65 -1.43 2.19 14.30
C ASN A 65 -1.77 3.25 13.24
N ARG A 66 -0.81 4.12 12.89
CA ARG A 66 -1.00 5.10 11.82
C ARG A 66 -1.26 4.43 10.47
N VAL A 67 -0.46 3.42 10.11
CA VAL A 67 -0.63 2.65 8.87
C VAL A 67 -2.00 1.97 8.84
N GLY A 68 -2.38 1.29 9.93
CA GLY A 68 -3.69 0.67 10.06
C GLY A 68 -4.83 1.68 9.87
N ARG A 69 -4.72 2.86 10.48
CA ARG A 69 -5.74 3.91 10.34
C ARG A 69 -5.93 4.41 8.91
N LEU A 70 -4.84 4.48 8.12
CA LEU A 70 -4.92 4.86 6.70
C LEU A 70 -5.60 3.78 5.85
N VAL A 71 -5.34 2.50 6.14
CA VAL A 71 -5.98 1.35 5.48
C VAL A 71 -7.47 1.31 5.81
N GLU A 72 -7.81 1.49 7.09
CA GLU A 72 -9.18 1.50 7.59
C GLU A 72 -9.98 2.66 6.99
N GLU A 73 -9.44 3.87 6.96
CA GLU A 73 -10.08 5.02 6.30
C GLU A 73 -10.31 4.75 4.81
N ALA A 74 -9.33 4.17 4.10
CA ALA A 74 -9.49 3.82 2.70
C ALA A 74 -10.63 2.81 2.51
N ARG A 75 -10.72 1.80 3.39
CA ARG A 75 -11.79 0.80 3.39
C ARG A 75 -13.17 1.44 3.61
N GLU A 76 -13.29 2.31 4.61
CA GLU A 76 -14.53 3.04 4.91
C GLU A 76 -15.01 3.90 3.74
N ARG A 77 -14.08 4.43 2.94
CA ARG A 77 -14.40 5.19 1.72
C ARG A 77 -14.71 4.31 0.51
N GLY A 78 -14.59 2.99 0.62
CA GLY A 78 -14.94 2.03 -0.44
C GLY A 78 -13.76 1.40 -1.16
N ALA A 79 -12.51 1.62 -0.70
CA ALA A 79 -11.39 0.86 -1.22
C ALA A 79 -11.55 -0.64 -0.89
N GLN A 80 -11.21 -1.48 -1.85
CA GLN A 80 -11.06 -2.91 -1.60
C GLN A 80 -9.71 -3.18 -0.96
N VAL A 81 -9.72 -3.93 0.14
CA VAL A 81 -8.53 -4.20 0.95
C VAL A 81 -8.26 -5.69 0.96
N VAL A 82 -7.08 -6.08 0.50
CA VAL A 82 -6.62 -7.47 0.54
C VAL A 82 -5.36 -7.54 1.40
N GLU A 83 -5.52 -8.03 2.63
CA GLU A 83 -4.40 -8.39 3.49
C GLU A 83 -3.80 -9.73 3.04
N ALA A 84 -2.49 -9.77 2.89
CA ALA A 84 -1.72 -10.88 2.35
C ALA A 84 -0.58 -11.25 3.30
N PRO A 85 -0.87 -11.71 4.54
CA PRO A 85 0.14 -11.99 5.56
C PRO A 85 1.08 -13.15 5.19
N GLY A 86 0.71 -13.98 4.21
CA GLY A 86 1.53 -15.08 3.77
C GLY A 86 1.86 -16.09 4.86
N THR A 87 3.12 -16.50 4.94
CA THR A 87 3.59 -17.45 5.97
C THR A 87 4.06 -16.71 7.21
N ILE A 88 3.55 -17.10 8.38
CA ILE A 88 3.99 -16.58 9.68
C ILE A 88 5.04 -17.54 10.26
N ALA A 89 6.30 -17.13 10.28
CA ALA A 89 7.45 -17.95 10.71
C ALA A 89 7.64 -18.00 12.23
N ALA A 90 7.08 -17.02 12.97
CA ALA A 90 7.14 -16.93 14.43
C ALA A 90 5.93 -16.16 14.96
N PRO A 91 5.58 -16.27 16.26
CA PRO A 91 4.53 -15.45 16.86
C PRO A 91 4.78 -13.97 16.65
N LEU A 92 3.85 -13.29 16.00
CA LEU A 92 3.94 -11.86 15.69
C LEU A 92 3.24 -11.06 16.77
N SER A 93 3.91 -10.03 17.31
CA SER A 93 3.24 -9.06 18.19
C SER A 93 2.25 -8.21 17.39
N ALA A 94 0.97 -8.26 17.74
CA ALA A 94 -0.05 -7.41 17.11
C ALA A 94 0.25 -5.91 17.22
N GLU A 95 1.13 -5.50 18.16
CA GLU A 95 1.46 -4.09 18.40
C GLU A 95 2.27 -3.45 17.27
N ARG A 96 3.13 -4.22 16.58
CA ARG A 96 4.09 -3.66 15.61
C ARG A 96 4.05 -4.31 14.24
N PHE A 97 3.41 -5.46 14.10
CA PHE A 97 3.27 -6.09 12.80
C PHE A 97 2.09 -5.50 12.02
N CYS A 98 2.33 -5.32 10.73
CA CYS A 98 1.35 -4.92 9.74
C CYS A 98 1.46 -5.90 8.58
N PRO A 99 0.38 -6.60 8.20
CA PRO A 99 0.42 -7.51 7.06
C PRO A 99 0.71 -6.71 5.79
N PRO A 100 1.41 -7.30 4.79
CA PRO A 100 1.40 -6.77 3.45
C PRO A 100 -0.04 -6.64 2.96
N THR A 101 -0.39 -5.49 2.40
CA THR A 101 -1.78 -5.20 2.00
C THR A 101 -1.81 -4.56 0.63
N VAL A 102 -2.66 -5.05 -0.26
CA VAL A 102 -2.97 -4.41 -1.54
C VAL A 102 -4.30 -3.68 -1.41
N LEU A 103 -4.35 -2.43 -1.86
CA LEU A 103 -5.59 -1.66 -1.95
C LEU A 103 -5.93 -1.43 -3.42
N THR A 104 -7.17 -1.72 -3.80
CA THR A 104 -7.73 -1.42 -5.13
C THR A 104 -9.00 -0.59 -4.99
N GLU A 105 -9.49 -0.03 -6.09
CA GLU A 105 -10.66 0.88 -6.08
C GLU A 105 -10.50 2.02 -5.05
N VAL A 106 -9.27 2.49 -4.86
CA VAL A 106 -8.96 3.50 -3.83
C VAL A 106 -9.54 4.84 -4.26
N PRO A 107 -10.48 5.42 -3.50
CA PRO A 107 -11.07 6.71 -3.84
C PRO A 107 -10.01 7.81 -3.93
N ALA A 108 -10.21 8.76 -4.85
CA ALA A 108 -9.25 9.82 -5.12
C ALA A 108 -9.02 10.74 -3.91
N GLU A 109 -9.94 10.72 -2.93
CA GLU A 109 -9.96 11.45 -1.67
C GLU A 109 -9.64 10.58 -0.42
N ALA A 110 -9.16 9.35 -0.60
CA ALA A 110 -8.62 8.54 0.51
C ALA A 110 -7.19 8.98 0.91
N ALA A 111 -6.96 9.28 2.19
CA ALA A 111 -5.69 9.86 2.64
C ALA A 111 -4.46 9.01 2.36
N VAL A 112 -4.63 7.69 2.17
CA VAL A 112 -3.57 6.76 1.76
C VAL A 112 -2.92 7.15 0.42
N LEU A 113 -3.60 7.89 -0.45
CA LEU A 113 -3.06 8.39 -1.71
C LEU A 113 -2.31 9.72 -1.57
N ALA A 114 -2.57 10.49 -0.51
CA ALA A 114 -1.99 11.81 -0.27
C ALA A 114 -0.96 11.83 0.86
N GLN A 115 -0.82 10.75 1.63
CA GLN A 115 0.14 10.66 2.70
C GLN A 115 1.16 9.57 2.41
N GLU A 116 2.40 9.78 2.85
CA GLU A 116 3.38 8.72 2.89
C GLU A 116 2.93 7.67 3.93
N VAL A 117 2.66 6.45 3.47
CA VAL A 117 2.14 5.37 4.34
C VAL A 117 3.26 4.85 5.25
N PHE A 118 4.45 4.67 4.69
CA PHE A 118 5.64 4.17 5.39
C PHE A 118 5.43 2.77 6.03
N GLY A 119 4.85 1.87 5.24
CA GLY A 119 4.57 0.48 5.62
C GLY A 119 4.22 -0.36 4.38
N PRO A 120 3.96 -1.68 4.54
CA PRO A 120 3.86 -2.65 3.45
C PRO A 120 2.49 -2.60 2.73
N ILE A 121 1.98 -1.39 2.47
CA ILE A 121 0.68 -1.14 1.83
C ILE A 121 0.88 -0.71 0.38
N ALA A 122 0.30 -1.41 -0.58
CA ALA A 122 0.36 -1.08 -2.00
C ALA A 122 -0.99 -0.61 -2.53
N PRO A 123 -1.26 0.71 -2.54
CA PRO A 123 -2.36 1.28 -3.31
C PRO A 123 -2.14 1.10 -4.81
N VAL A 124 -3.10 0.50 -5.49
CA VAL A 124 -3.16 0.38 -6.95
C VAL A 124 -4.30 1.26 -7.44
N VAL A 125 -3.98 2.23 -8.28
CA VAL A 125 -4.93 3.23 -8.78
C VAL A 125 -4.98 3.16 -10.29
N ALA A 126 -6.19 3.01 -10.81
CA ALA A 126 -6.45 2.96 -12.24
C ALA A 126 -6.32 4.34 -12.90
N PHE A 127 -5.85 4.37 -14.14
CA PHE A 127 -6.01 5.52 -15.04
C PHE A 127 -6.51 5.10 -16.42
N ASP A 128 -7.18 6.02 -17.10
CA ASP A 128 -7.84 5.87 -18.40
C ASP A 128 -7.07 6.52 -19.55
N SER A 129 -6.22 7.50 -19.25
CA SER A 129 -5.41 8.21 -20.25
C SER A 129 -4.02 8.53 -19.72
N GLU A 130 -3.08 8.74 -20.65
CA GLU A 130 -1.72 9.16 -20.32
C GLU A 130 -1.71 10.50 -19.56
N GLN A 131 -2.53 11.46 -20.00
CA GLN A 131 -2.63 12.75 -19.32
C GLN A 131 -3.11 12.60 -17.87
N GLN A 132 -4.13 11.77 -17.65
CA GLN A 132 -4.60 11.48 -16.29
C GLN A 132 -3.50 10.85 -15.44
N ALA A 133 -2.70 9.94 -16.01
CA ALA A 133 -1.56 9.34 -15.31
C ALA A 133 -0.50 10.39 -14.92
N VAL A 134 -0.20 11.34 -15.81
CA VAL A 134 0.72 12.47 -15.52
C VAL A 134 0.17 13.36 -14.41
N ASP A 135 -1.10 13.74 -14.50
CA ASP A 135 -1.76 14.58 -13.50
C ASP A 135 -1.75 13.90 -12.12
N MET A 136 -2.07 12.60 -12.08
CA MET A 136 -1.99 11.79 -10.87
C MET A 136 -0.55 11.65 -10.35
N ALA A 137 0.45 11.48 -11.22
CA ALA A 137 1.85 11.29 -10.80
C ALA A 137 2.47 12.55 -10.21
N THR A 138 2.12 13.71 -10.77
CA THR A 138 2.69 15.02 -10.40
C THR A 138 1.95 15.73 -9.27
N ARG A 139 0.77 15.22 -8.89
CA ARG A 139 -0.04 15.76 -7.79
C ARG A 139 0.71 15.81 -6.48
N ARG A 140 0.71 16.98 -5.81
CA ARG A 140 1.35 17.19 -4.51
C ARG A 140 0.36 16.97 -3.37
N ASN A 141 0.90 16.69 -2.19
CA ASN A 141 0.10 16.50 -0.97
C ASN A 141 -0.66 17.77 -0.55
N THR A 142 -0.22 18.95 -0.98
CA THR A 142 -0.92 20.24 -0.74
C THR A 142 -2.21 20.37 -1.56
N ASP A 143 -2.36 19.57 -2.62
CA ASP A 143 -3.47 19.64 -3.56
C ASP A 143 -4.63 18.72 -3.11
N TRP A 144 -4.75 18.56 -1.79
CA TRP A 144 -5.62 17.63 -1.07
C TRP A 144 -6.55 18.34 -0.06
N PRO A 145 -7.85 17.98 0.01
CA PRO A 145 -8.58 17.06 -0.88
C PRO A 145 -8.73 17.63 -2.30
N PRO A 146 -9.12 16.83 -3.31
CA PRO A 146 -9.39 17.33 -4.65
C PRO A 146 -10.36 18.52 -4.64
N SER A 147 -10.07 19.54 -5.46
CA SER A 147 -10.98 20.68 -5.65
C SER A 147 -12.35 20.28 -6.24
N SER A 148 -12.45 19.08 -6.80
CA SER A 148 -13.68 18.48 -7.30
C SER A 148 -14.35 17.49 -6.35
N SER A 149 -13.86 17.31 -5.11
CA SER A 149 -14.61 16.53 -4.10
C SER A 149 -15.88 17.30 -3.74
N PRO A 150 -17.09 16.76 -3.98
CA PRO A 150 -18.29 17.37 -3.47
C PRO A 150 -18.20 17.37 -1.95
N ALA A 151 -18.25 18.56 -1.34
CA ALA A 151 -18.46 18.68 0.09
C ALA A 151 -19.83 18.06 0.40
N THR A 152 -19.83 16.88 1.01
CA THR A 152 -20.99 16.34 1.71
C THR A 152 -21.20 17.11 3.00
#